data_AF-A0A7W6ACS7-F1
#
_entry.id   AF-A0A7W6ACS7-F1
#
_cell.length_a   1.000
_cell.length_b   1.000
_cell.length_c   1.000
_cell.angle_alpha   90.00
_cell.angle_beta   90.00
_cell.angle_gamma   90.00
#
_symmetry.space_group_name_H-M   'P 1'
#
loop_
_entity.id
_entity.type
_entity.pdbx_description
1 polymer ?
#
loop_
_entity_poly.entity_id
_entity_poly.type
_entity_poly.pdbx_seq_one_letter_code
_entity_poly.pdbx_strand_id
1 'polypeptide(L)'
;MSGGPFDRTLPVIAGLLLAVTWPITARATVKEYQIRRMLLLKTECGTSGLEISEKDGRDRFFATCENVTHYPDGVEILCPDTEDERDCTMVTEKREFRHLHHMRPVEQDEHQRERP
;
A
#
# COMPACT_ATOMS: atom_id res chain seq x y z
N MET A 1 15.22 -73.63 -22.15
CA MET A 1 14.17 -72.99 -22.98
C MET A 1 12.89 -73.03 -22.17
N SER A 2 12.11 -72.00 -21.92
CA SER A 2 12.19 -70.54 -21.99
C SER A 2 10.86 -70.05 -21.37
N GLY A 3 10.87 -68.93 -20.65
CA GLY A 3 9.68 -68.08 -20.50
C GLY A 3 8.97 -68.16 -19.15
N GLY A 4 9.33 -67.27 -18.23
CA GLY A 4 8.42 -66.87 -17.15
C GLY A 4 7.39 -65.85 -17.67
N PRO A 5 6.16 -65.83 -17.14
CA PRO A 5 5.21 -64.78 -17.46
C PRO A 5 5.63 -63.49 -16.73
N PHE A 6 5.99 -62.49 -17.53
CA PHE A 6 6.19 -61.13 -17.09
C PHE A 6 4.92 -60.59 -16.44
N ASP A 7 5.05 -60.27 -15.16
CA ASP A 7 4.26 -59.32 -14.40
C ASP A 7 3.99 -58.07 -15.26
N ARG A 8 2.74 -57.93 -15.72
CA ARG A 8 2.25 -56.73 -16.41
C ARG A 8 0.94 -56.30 -15.76
N THR A 9 1.04 -56.05 -14.46
CA THR A 9 0.00 -55.39 -13.69
C THR A 9 0.18 -53.88 -13.88
N LEU A 10 -0.51 -53.33 -14.88
CA LEU A 10 -0.70 -51.89 -15.08
C LEU A 10 -1.90 -51.43 -14.22
N PRO A 11 -1.72 -50.69 -13.11
CA PRO A 11 -2.74 -49.78 -12.65
C PRO A 11 -2.59 -48.46 -13.39
N VAL A 12 -3.53 -48.30 -14.31
CA VAL A 12 -3.99 -47.07 -14.94
C VAL A 12 -4.04 -45.91 -13.93
N ILE A 13 -3.28 -44.85 -14.25
CA ILE A 13 -3.66 -43.43 -14.10
C ILE A 13 -4.43 -43.08 -12.81
N ALA A 14 -3.70 -42.66 -11.77
CA ALA A 14 -4.23 -41.82 -10.71
C ALA A 14 -3.27 -40.65 -10.43
N GLY A 15 -2.72 -40.08 -11.50
CA GLY A 15 -2.01 -38.81 -11.45
C GLY A 15 -3.01 -37.68 -11.67
N LEU A 16 -3.56 -37.12 -10.58
CA LEU A 16 -3.87 -35.70 -10.43
C LEU A 16 -4.38 -35.46 -9.00
N LEU A 17 -3.49 -35.58 -7.99
CA LEU A 17 -3.71 -34.86 -6.74
C LEU A 17 -3.48 -33.39 -7.08
N LEU A 18 -4.57 -32.73 -7.51
CA LEU A 18 -4.70 -31.28 -7.58
C LEU A 18 -4.27 -30.74 -6.22
N ALA A 19 -3.04 -30.24 -6.17
CA ALA A 19 -2.56 -29.39 -5.11
C ALA A 19 -3.54 -28.22 -5.05
N VAL A 20 -4.39 -28.22 -4.01
CA VAL A 20 -5.24 -27.10 -3.66
C VAL A 20 -4.30 -25.94 -3.37
N THR A 21 -4.14 -25.07 -4.35
CA THR A 21 -3.37 -23.84 -4.24
C THR A 21 -4.10 -22.95 -3.23
N TRP A 22 -3.51 -22.77 -2.06
CA TRP A 22 -3.96 -21.81 -1.05
C TRP A 22 -3.87 -20.38 -1.63
N PRO A 23 -4.98 -19.68 -1.96
CA PRO A 23 -4.91 -18.38 -2.61
C PRO A 23 -5.02 -17.21 -1.61
N ILE A 24 -4.61 -17.42 -0.35
CA ILE A 24 -4.87 -16.43 0.72
C ILE A 24 -3.90 -15.24 0.64
N THR A 25 -2.65 -15.45 0.22
CA THR A 25 -1.63 -14.40 0.17
C THR A 25 -1.78 -13.43 -1.00
N ALA A 26 -2.54 -13.81 -2.03
CA ALA A 26 -2.76 -12.97 -3.20
C ALA A 26 -3.68 -11.76 -2.89
N ARG A 27 -4.63 -11.91 -1.96
CA ARG A 27 -5.59 -10.83 -1.66
C ARG A 27 -4.94 -9.64 -0.95
N ALA A 28 -4.10 -9.90 0.05
CA ALA A 28 -3.44 -8.83 0.81
C ALA A 28 -2.48 -7.99 -0.04
N THR A 29 -1.75 -8.64 -0.96
CA THR A 29 -0.78 -7.97 -1.85
C THR A 29 -1.46 -7.10 -2.92
N VAL A 30 -2.63 -7.53 -3.44
CA VAL A 30 -3.40 -6.73 -4.40
C VAL A 30 -3.97 -5.48 -3.72
N LYS A 31 -4.55 -5.60 -2.51
CA LYS A 31 -5.04 -4.45 -1.74
C LYS A 31 -3.92 -3.43 -1.49
N GLU A 32 -2.75 -3.87 -1.04
CA GLU A 32 -1.60 -2.99 -0.82
C GLU A 32 -1.21 -2.19 -2.08
N TYR A 33 -1.10 -2.85 -3.25
CA TYR A 33 -0.75 -2.18 -4.49
C TYR A 33 -1.77 -1.10 -4.85
N GLN A 34 -3.05 -1.38 -4.68
CA GLN A 34 -4.11 -0.42 -4.99
C GLN A 34 -4.13 0.77 -4.03
N ILE A 35 -3.90 0.53 -2.74
CA ILE A 35 -3.76 1.60 -1.75
C ILE A 35 -2.60 2.52 -2.11
N ARG A 36 -1.43 1.97 -2.46
CA ARG A 36 -0.29 2.76 -2.93
C ARG A 36 -0.63 3.58 -4.17
N ARG A 37 -1.31 2.98 -5.15
CA ARG A 37 -1.75 3.69 -6.36
C ARG A 37 -2.76 4.80 -6.05
N MET A 38 -3.70 4.56 -5.14
CA MET A 38 -4.67 5.57 -4.70
C MET A 38 -3.98 6.75 -4.04
N LEU A 39 -3.05 6.49 -3.11
CA LEU A 39 -2.28 7.52 -2.42
C LEU A 39 -1.48 8.37 -3.41
N LEU A 40 -0.84 7.73 -4.39
CA LEU A 40 -0.11 8.42 -5.46
C LEU A 40 -1.01 9.33 -6.32
N LEU A 41 -2.25 8.90 -6.60
CA LEU A 41 -3.15 9.62 -7.50
C LEU A 41 -4.00 10.69 -6.79
N LYS A 42 -4.35 10.48 -5.51
CA LYS A 42 -5.28 11.34 -4.77
C LYS A 42 -4.60 12.27 -3.78
N THR A 43 -3.31 12.08 -3.48
CA THR A 43 -2.61 12.85 -2.46
C THR A 43 -1.21 13.25 -2.87
N GLU A 44 -0.67 14.24 -2.19
CA GLU A 44 0.72 14.68 -2.31
C GLU A 44 1.65 13.96 -1.31
N CYS A 45 1.15 12.95 -0.58
CA CYS A 45 1.83 12.29 0.54
C CYS A 45 3.22 11.73 0.17
N GLY A 46 3.36 11.11 -1.02
CA GLY A 46 4.58 10.38 -1.40
C GLY A 46 4.87 9.23 -0.41
N THR A 47 4.35 8.04 -0.66
CA THR A 47 4.35 6.96 0.34
C THR A 47 5.71 6.27 0.46
N SER A 48 6.36 6.36 1.62
CA SER A 48 7.62 5.65 1.92
C SER A 48 7.40 4.28 2.57
N GLY A 49 6.28 4.11 3.27
CA GLY A 49 5.94 2.87 3.96
C GLY A 49 4.42 2.67 4.02
N LEU A 50 4.01 1.41 4.07
CA LEU A 50 2.61 1.03 4.25
C LEU A 50 2.52 -0.11 5.25
N GLU A 51 1.81 0.11 6.34
CA GLU A 51 1.52 -0.89 7.36
C GLU A 51 0.07 -1.35 7.23
N ILE A 52 -0.15 -2.64 7.45
CA ILE A 52 -1.46 -3.29 7.35
C ILE A 52 -1.80 -3.85 8.73
N SER A 53 -3.01 -3.60 9.19
CA SER A 53 -3.54 -4.11 10.46
C SER A 53 -5.05 -4.30 10.33
N GLU A 54 -5.68 -4.97 11.29
CA GLU A 54 -7.14 -5.08 11.36
C GLU A 54 -7.69 -4.10 12.41
N LYS A 55 -8.83 -3.47 12.12
CA LYS A 55 -9.56 -2.60 13.07
C LYS A 55 -11.05 -2.75 12.85
N ASP A 56 -11.78 -3.18 13.88
CA ASP A 56 -13.24 -3.32 13.85
C ASP A 56 -13.76 -4.20 12.68
N GLY A 57 -13.04 -5.28 12.37
CA GLY A 57 -13.37 -6.17 11.24
C GLY A 57 -13.13 -5.57 9.86
N ARG A 58 -12.25 -4.56 9.78
CA ARG A 58 -11.84 -3.88 8.54
C ARG A 58 -10.33 -3.89 8.42
N ASP A 59 -9.85 -3.97 7.18
CA ASP A 59 -8.44 -3.78 6.91
C ASP A 59 -8.10 -2.29 7.11
N ARG A 60 -7.14 -2.02 7.99
CA ARG A 60 -6.57 -0.71 8.26
C ARG A 60 -5.21 -0.64 7.59
N PHE A 61 -5.06 0.35 6.72
CA PHE A 61 -3.80 0.68 6.08
C PHE A 61 -3.30 2.01 6.63
N PHE A 62 -2.05 2.03 7.08
CA PHE A 62 -1.38 3.24 7.55
C PHE A 62 -0.16 3.55 6.69
N ALA A 63 -0.19 4.69 6.01
CA ALA A 63 0.84 5.13 5.11
C ALA A 63 1.72 6.20 5.77
N THR A 64 3.03 5.95 5.79
CA THR A 64 4.02 6.96 6.15
C THR A 64 4.29 7.86 4.93
N CYS A 65 4.17 9.16 5.11
CA CYS A 65 4.36 10.16 4.06
C CYS A 65 5.79 10.70 4.07
N GLU A 66 6.41 10.77 2.89
CA GLU A 66 7.66 11.50 2.64
C GLU A 66 7.40 13.01 2.68
N ASN A 67 6.27 13.44 2.11
CA ASN A 67 5.85 14.83 2.12
C ASN A 67 4.89 15.10 3.29
N VAL A 68 5.48 15.61 4.37
CA VAL A 68 4.79 15.93 5.63
C VAL A 68 4.02 17.25 5.61
N THR A 69 4.04 17.99 4.50
CA THR A 69 3.42 19.34 4.40
C THR A 69 1.93 19.31 4.75
N HIS A 70 1.23 18.28 4.30
CA HIS A 70 -0.21 18.13 4.48
C HIS A 70 -0.60 16.94 5.38
N TYR A 71 0.29 15.97 5.52
CA TYR A 71 0.08 14.72 6.23
C TYR A 71 1.28 14.40 7.15
N PRO A 72 1.56 15.22 8.16
CA PRO A 72 2.74 15.06 9.01
C PRO A 72 2.71 13.78 9.84
N ASP A 73 1.50 13.32 10.17
CA ASP A 73 1.26 12.11 10.95
C ASP A 73 0.99 10.89 10.05
N GLY A 74 1.14 11.02 8.73
CA GLY A 74 0.77 9.97 7.77
C GLY A 74 -0.70 9.98 7.37
N VAL A 75 -1.11 8.94 6.63
CA VAL A 75 -2.49 8.78 6.12
C VAL A 75 -3.05 7.42 6.53
N GLU A 76 -4.22 7.42 7.16
CA GLU A 76 -4.96 6.21 7.52
C GLU A 76 -6.10 5.97 6.50
N ILE A 77 -6.24 4.72 6.08
CA ILE A 77 -7.26 4.24 5.16
C ILE A 77 -7.92 3.01 5.76
N LEU A 78 -9.25 2.98 5.74
CA LEU A 78 -10.05 1.84 6.18
C LEU A 78 -10.75 1.21 4.98
N CYS A 79 -10.54 -0.08 4.79
CA CYS A 79 -11.18 -0.89 3.76
C CYS A 79 -12.08 -1.92 4.42
N PRO A 80 -13.34 -2.09 3.97
CA PRO A 80 -14.16 -3.17 4.48
C PRO A 80 -13.54 -4.53 4.12
N ASP A 81 -13.80 -5.55 4.94
CA ASP A 81 -13.43 -6.94 4.64
C ASP A 81 -14.37 -7.53 3.58
N THR A 82 -14.33 -6.95 2.39
CA THR A 82 -15.03 -7.44 1.20
C THR A 82 -14.04 -7.58 0.05
N GLU A 83 -14.44 -8.27 -1.01
CA GLU A 83 -13.64 -8.35 -2.24
C GLU A 83 -13.69 -7.05 -3.07
N ASP A 84 -14.53 -6.08 -2.71
CA ASP A 84 -14.60 -4.80 -3.41
C ASP A 84 -13.70 -3.75 -2.75
N GLU A 85 -12.55 -3.54 -3.36
CA GLU A 85 -11.50 -2.64 -2.88
C GLU A 85 -11.84 -1.16 -3.13
N ARG A 86 -12.89 -0.88 -3.92
CA ARG A 86 -13.37 0.48 -4.19
C ARG A 86 -14.04 1.14 -2.98
N ASP A 87 -14.38 0.33 -1.97
CA ASP A 87 -15.02 0.80 -0.75
C ASP A 87 -14.02 1.29 0.32
N CYS A 88 -12.72 1.29 0.00
CA CYS A 88 -11.70 1.87 0.86
C CYS A 88 -11.89 3.39 1.02
N THR A 89 -11.89 3.85 2.28
CA THR A 89 -12.08 5.26 2.63
C THR A 89 -10.87 5.81 3.36
N MET A 90 -10.35 6.94 2.88
CA MET A 90 -9.32 7.70 3.59
C MET A 90 -9.95 8.45 4.76
N VAL A 91 -9.48 8.16 5.97
CA VAL A 91 -10.03 8.77 7.19
C VAL A 91 -9.21 9.98 7.65
N THR A 92 -7.95 10.10 7.22
CA THR A 92 -7.13 11.28 7.50
C THR A 92 -7.48 12.43 6.55
N GLU A 93 -7.82 13.58 7.11
CA GLU A 93 -8.08 14.81 6.33
C GLU A 93 -6.78 15.56 5.99
N LYS A 94 -6.77 16.22 4.83
CA LYS A 94 -5.67 17.09 4.38
C LYS A 94 -5.56 18.29 5.32
N ARG A 95 -4.39 18.52 5.94
CA ARG A 95 -4.16 19.71 6.77
C ARG A 95 -3.72 20.89 5.90
N GLU A 96 -4.30 22.07 6.14
CA GLU A 96 -3.87 23.34 5.53
C GLU A 96 -3.32 24.29 6.59
N PHE A 97 -2.07 24.70 6.45
CA PHE A 97 -1.43 25.67 7.34
C PHE A 97 -1.42 27.06 6.70
N ARG A 98 -2.56 27.77 6.76
CA ARG A 98 -2.70 29.12 6.18
C ARG A 98 -1.71 30.16 6.72
N HIS A 99 -1.14 29.93 7.91
CA HIS A 99 -0.31 30.90 8.61
C HIS A 99 1.19 30.85 8.26
N LEU A 100 1.66 29.87 7.48
CA LEU A 100 3.07 29.80 7.06
C LEU A 100 3.43 30.83 5.98
N HIS A 101 2.44 31.44 5.31
CA HIS A 101 2.68 32.46 4.28
C HIS A 101 3.27 33.78 4.82
N HIS A 102 3.23 33.99 6.14
CA HIS A 102 3.68 35.23 6.78
C HIS A 102 5.09 35.17 7.38
N MET A 103 5.77 34.03 7.31
CA MET A 103 7.16 33.89 7.77
C MET A 103 8.15 33.95 6.60
N ARG A 104 8.08 35.00 5.78
CA ARG A 104 9.23 35.33 4.92
C ARG A 104 10.24 36.11 5.78
N PRO A 105 11.54 35.77 5.74
CA PRO A 105 12.56 36.61 6.32
C PRO A 105 12.44 38.01 5.69
N VAL A 106 12.45 39.06 6.51
CA VAL A 106 12.76 40.39 6.02
C VAL A 106 14.22 40.32 5.57
N GLU A 107 14.46 40.18 4.26
CA GLU A 107 15.76 40.50 3.68
C GLU A 107 16.04 41.96 4.06
N GLN A 108 16.92 42.15 5.05
CA GLN A 108 17.42 43.47 5.39
C GLN A 108 18.20 43.98 4.18
N ASP A 109 17.66 45.02 3.57
CA ASP A 109 18.26 45.86 2.56
C ASP A 109 19.52 46.54 3.16
N GLU A 110 20.62 45.79 3.28
CA GLU A 110 21.95 46.27 3.69
C GLU A 110 22.81 46.61 2.45
N HIS A 111 22.20 47.12 1.38
CA HIS A 111 22.95 47.53 0.17
C HIS A 111 22.90 49.04 -0.12
N GLN A 112 22.45 49.86 0.83
CA GLN A 112 22.33 51.31 0.61
C GLN A 112 23.11 52.21 1.59
N ARG A 113 24.03 51.64 2.38
CA ARG A 113 24.85 52.43 3.30
C ARG A 113 26.35 52.24 3.12
N GLU A 114 26.85 52.12 1.90
CA GLU A 114 28.27 52.39 1.61
C GLU A 114 28.52 52.54 0.10
N ARG A 115 28.34 53.76 -0.39
CA ARG A 115 29.06 54.27 -1.56
C ARG A 115 29.60 55.68 -1.24
N PRO A 116 30.75 56.04 -1.85
CA PRO A 116 31.93 56.63 -1.22
C PRO A 116 31.83 58.10 -0.83
#